data_AF-A0A0M3Q9L9-F1
#
_entry.id   AF-A0A0M3Q9L9-F1
#
_cell.length_a   1.000
_cell.length_b   1.000
_cell.length_c   1.000
_cell.angle_alpha   90.00
_cell.angle_beta   90.00
_cell.angle_gamma   90.00
#
_symmetry.space_group_name_H-M   'P 1'
#
loop_
_entity.id
_entity.type
_entity.pdbx_description
1 polymer ?
#
loop_
_entity_poly.entity_id
_entity_poly.type
_entity_poly.pdbx_seq_one_letter_code
_entity_poly.pdbx_strand_id
1 'polypeptide(L)'
;MSLHIVTGSPGCGKSTWVRNTAKPGDIQIGSDELTNTLTGKSESKHHHDAIVKKVSKAAREAAIQEAIKHRNQVDVWVLISNLTDSQAGQWRRYGASFIVIDPGYDTALQRCKAHRPGYKHRLVDSWYSKRDQWPRDAEIINPGQLITNHDDDALPTTKGATNIHVVTGPPAAGKSTFIREQWKPGDVLIDFDTIANELAGVSPANHTHLQHIKQITKTTRQAAIDAAIKHAGDHTVWIIHSSPSDKLLDHYRTLGAVIDVVDPGKDIVMKRCKAERPPEMLKIAAAWYSKHASIKPKRAKSTTERGYGWQHQQARESLLRKHKDGSLCWWCGKPMYKDKTKNFDGKPLARDHLEAEGARRGSHLDRLLHFTCNSQRQDGSNDHLRPAIARQATSSTPQKIREPVRNGVDLGGLAFQ
;
A
#
# COMPACT_ATOMS: atom_id res chain seq x y z
N MET A 1 19.44 16.63 28.18
CA MET A 1 18.36 16.69 27.18
C MET A 1 18.59 17.97 26.43
N SER A 2 18.72 17.89 25.11
CA SER A 2 19.28 18.97 24.29
C SER A 2 18.53 19.11 22.97
N LEU A 3 18.60 20.32 22.40
CA LEU A 3 18.15 20.59 21.04
C LEU A 3 19.35 20.53 20.11
N HIS A 4 19.33 19.62 19.15
CA HIS A 4 20.41 19.38 18.19
C HIS A 4 19.98 19.84 16.78
N ILE A 5 20.73 20.76 16.19
CA ILE A 5 20.58 21.14 14.79
C ILE A 5 21.62 20.40 13.96
N VAL A 6 21.13 19.47 13.13
CA VAL A 6 21.97 18.62 12.29
C VAL A 6 21.95 19.15 10.85
N THR A 7 23.11 19.53 10.32
CA THR A 7 23.26 20.10 8.98
C THR A 7 24.35 19.40 8.17
N GLY A 8 24.38 19.60 6.87
CA GLY A 8 25.32 18.96 5.96
C GLY A 8 24.80 18.85 4.53
N SER A 9 25.69 18.55 3.59
CA SER A 9 25.37 18.47 2.15
C SER A 9 24.34 17.37 1.82
N PRO A 10 23.67 17.45 0.66
CA PRO A 10 22.95 16.31 0.11
C PRO A 10 23.87 15.08 -0.01
N GLY A 11 23.38 13.90 0.40
CA GLY A 11 24.17 12.66 0.33
C GLY A 11 25.18 12.46 1.48
N CYS A 12 25.32 13.41 2.41
CA CYS A 12 26.27 13.24 3.51
C CYS A 12 25.84 12.23 4.59
N GLY A 13 24.56 11.82 4.61
CA GLY A 13 24.05 10.79 5.53
C GLY A 13 23.40 11.31 6.82
N LYS A 14 22.94 12.58 6.86
CA LYS A 14 22.28 13.19 8.06
C LYS A 14 21.22 12.30 8.69
N SER A 15 20.23 11.88 7.91
CA SER A 15 19.09 11.10 8.40
C SER A 15 19.52 9.74 8.91
N THR A 16 20.40 9.05 8.18
CA THR A 16 20.99 7.78 8.62
C THR A 16 21.77 7.93 9.92
N TRP A 17 22.59 8.98 10.05
CA TRP A 17 23.37 9.23 11.27
C TRP A 17 22.45 9.50 12.46
N VAL A 18 21.48 10.42 12.33
CA VAL A 18 20.53 10.73 13.41
C VAL A 18 19.75 9.49 13.82
N ARG A 19 19.25 8.67 12.89
CA ARG A 19 18.53 7.43 13.21
C ARG A 19 19.38 6.44 14.01
N ASN A 20 20.69 6.40 13.77
CA ASN A 20 21.61 5.51 14.48
C ASN A 20 22.08 6.08 15.83
N THR A 21 22.02 7.40 16.01
CA THR A 21 22.50 8.10 17.22
C THR A 21 21.38 8.39 18.22
N ALA A 22 20.18 8.72 17.72
CA ALA A 22 19.02 9.04 18.56
C ALA A 22 18.59 7.84 19.40
N LYS A 23 18.22 8.11 20.65
CA LYS A 23 17.77 7.09 21.60
C LYS A 23 16.26 6.86 21.46
N PRO A 24 15.76 5.68 21.87
CA PRO A 24 14.32 5.45 21.97
C PRO A 24 13.63 6.53 22.80
N GLY A 25 12.69 7.25 22.18
CA GLY A 25 11.93 8.33 22.82
C GLY A 25 12.41 9.75 22.49
N ASP A 26 13.57 9.88 21.83
CA ASP A 26 14.00 11.14 21.24
C ASP A 26 13.07 11.55 20.09
N ILE A 27 13.07 12.85 19.76
CA ILE A 27 12.25 13.42 18.69
C ILE A 27 13.14 13.72 17.49
N GLN A 28 12.78 13.22 16.30
CA GLN A 28 13.49 13.46 15.05
C GLN A 28 12.61 14.23 14.08
N ILE A 29 13.12 15.35 13.52
CA ILE A 29 12.37 16.21 12.61
C ILE A 29 13.19 16.52 11.37
N GLY A 30 12.88 15.81 10.29
CA GLY A 30 13.49 15.99 8.98
C GLY A 30 12.51 16.56 7.93
N SER A 31 13.04 17.24 6.91
CA SER A 31 12.19 17.89 5.88
C SER A 31 11.80 16.88 4.81
N ASP A 32 12.78 16.12 4.32
CA ASP A 32 12.56 15.18 3.23
C ASP A 32 11.68 14.04 3.76
N GLU A 33 11.91 13.62 4.99
CA GLU A 33 11.25 12.53 5.68
C GLU A 33 9.77 12.84 5.97
N LEU A 34 9.46 13.99 6.60
CA LEU A 34 8.08 14.44 6.76
C LEU A 34 7.36 14.62 5.42
N THR A 35 8.08 15.06 4.38
CA THR A 35 7.48 15.19 3.05
C THR A 35 7.18 13.81 2.44
N ASN A 36 8.05 12.82 2.63
CA ASN A 36 7.83 11.44 2.20
C ASN A 36 6.65 10.81 2.94
N THR A 37 6.57 10.98 4.26
CA THR A 37 5.43 10.58 5.09
C THR A 37 4.12 11.14 4.55
N LEU A 38 4.07 12.44 4.27
CA LEU A 38 2.86 13.12 3.81
C LEU A 38 2.48 12.82 2.35
N THR A 39 3.39 12.20 1.58
CA THR A 39 3.16 11.84 0.17
C THR A 39 3.12 10.34 -0.09
N GLY A 40 3.30 9.50 0.94
CA GLY A 40 3.39 8.05 0.79
C GLY A 40 4.53 7.59 -0.14
N LYS A 41 5.51 8.45 -0.44
CA LYS A 41 6.65 8.14 -1.30
C LYS A 41 7.77 7.48 -0.50
N SER A 42 8.41 6.46 -1.07
CA SER A 42 9.77 6.10 -0.64
C SER A 42 10.76 7.16 -1.11
N GLU A 43 11.91 7.24 -0.43
CA GLU A 43 12.84 8.38 -0.34
C GLU A 43 13.46 8.95 -1.66
N SER A 44 13.02 8.63 -2.87
CA SER A 44 13.76 9.00 -4.11
C SER A 44 13.26 10.22 -4.90
N LYS A 45 12.01 10.68 -4.77
CA LYS A 45 11.44 11.70 -5.69
C LYS A 45 11.39 13.11 -5.12
N HIS A 46 12.50 13.83 -5.24
CA HIS A 46 12.69 15.19 -4.72
C HIS A 46 12.03 16.35 -5.50
N HIS A 47 11.12 16.03 -6.44
CA HIS A 47 10.16 16.99 -6.99
C HIS A 47 8.82 16.76 -6.31
N HIS A 48 8.64 17.43 -5.17
CA HIS A 48 7.33 17.50 -4.52
C HIS A 48 6.51 18.59 -5.19
N ASP A 49 5.23 18.31 -5.45
CA ASP A 49 4.29 19.32 -5.90
C ASP A 49 4.36 20.55 -4.99
N ALA A 50 4.22 21.73 -5.57
CA ALA A 50 4.39 22.98 -4.82
C ALA A 50 3.48 23.04 -3.57
N ILE A 51 2.32 22.38 -3.64
CA ILE A 51 1.37 22.26 -2.54
C ILE A 51 1.89 21.30 -1.45
N VAL A 52 2.38 20.11 -1.83
CA VAL A 52 3.01 19.17 -0.90
C VAL A 52 4.11 19.86 -0.09
N LYS A 53 4.93 20.69 -0.74
CA LYS A 53 5.99 21.46 -0.05
C LYS A 53 5.42 22.42 0.97
N LYS A 54 4.29 23.09 0.68
CA LYS A 54 3.61 24.00 1.61
C LYS A 54 3.02 23.24 2.80
N VAL A 55 2.35 22.11 2.55
CA VAL A 55 1.78 21.24 3.60
C VAL A 55 2.89 20.70 4.51
N SER A 56 3.94 20.14 3.91
CA SER A 56 5.10 19.62 4.64
C SER A 56 5.82 20.71 5.44
N LYS A 57 5.97 21.91 4.87
CA LYS A 57 6.55 23.06 5.59
C LYS A 57 5.71 23.42 6.82
N ALA A 58 4.38 23.55 6.68
CA ALA A 58 3.49 23.87 7.80
C ALA A 58 3.54 22.79 8.89
N ALA A 59 3.49 21.51 8.48
CA ALA A 59 3.61 20.37 9.40
C ALA A 59 4.95 20.41 10.16
N ARG A 60 6.06 20.62 9.45
CA ARG A 60 7.40 20.71 10.02
C ARG A 60 7.54 21.87 10.99
N GLU A 61 7.03 23.05 10.64
CA GLU A 61 7.06 24.22 11.52
C GLU A 61 6.30 23.96 12.82
N ALA A 62 5.09 23.39 12.72
CA ALA A 62 4.29 23.00 13.88
C ALA A 62 4.99 21.94 14.75
N ALA A 63 5.61 20.93 14.12
CA ALA A 63 6.38 19.90 14.79
C ALA A 63 7.54 20.50 15.60
N ILE A 64 8.30 21.40 14.97
CA ILE A 64 9.42 22.11 15.61
C ILE A 64 8.95 22.92 16.81
N GLN A 65 7.89 23.73 16.63
CA GLN A 65 7.39 24.61 17.69
C GLN A 65 6.91 23.82 18.92
N GLU A 66 6.29 22.65 18.71
CA GLU A 66 5.87 21.80 19.82
C GLU A 66 7.07 21.06 20.43
N ALA A 67 7.97 20.50 19.61
CA ALA A 67 9.12 19.73 20.10
C ALA A 67 10.10 20.57 20.94
N ILE A 68 10.31 21.84 20.61
CA ILE A 68 11.16 22.76 21.40
C ILE A 68 10.65 22.87 22.85
N LYS A 69 9.35 22.74 23.11
CA LYS A 69 8.80 22.77 24.48
C LYS A 69 9.30 21.60 25.33
N HIS A 70 9.66 20.49 24.69
CA HIS A 70 10.13 19.26 25.33
C HIS A 70 11.66 19.11 25.35
N ARG A 71 12.42 20.08 24.83
CA ARG A 71 13.90 20.00 24.70
C ARG A 71 14.66 19.79 26.02
N ASN A 72 14.05 20.13 27.16
CA ASN A 72 14.64 19.90 28.48
C ASN A 72 14.29 18.51 29.05
N GLN A 73 13.44 17.74 28.37
CA GLN A 73 12.89 16.44 28.81
C GLN A 73 13.29 15.28 27.91
N VAL A 74 13.60 15.54 26.63
CA VAL A 74 14.05 14.56 25.64
C VAL A 74 15.00 15.25 24.67
N ASP A 75 15.89 14.49 24.03
CA ASP A 75 16.73 15.04 22.97
C ASP A 75 15.86 15.29 21.71
N VAL A 76 16.02 16.47 21.10
CA VAL A 76 15.27 16.90 19.93
C VAL A 76 16.25 17.13 18.79
N TRP A 77 16.11 16.36 17.71
CA TRP A 77 16.99 16.37 16.55
C TRP A 77 16.29 17.03 15.36
N VAL A 78 16.74 18.21 14.94
CA VAL A 78 16.18 18.93 13.79
C VAL A 78 17.17 18.93 12.64
N LEU A 79 16.81 18.28 11.54
CA LEU A 79 17.65 18.19 10.34
C LEU A 79 17.39 19.40 9.43
N ILE A 80 18.42 20.19 9.17
CA ILE A 80 18.36 21.40 8.32
C ILE A 80 19.41 21.27 7.22
N SER A 81 18.98 21.10 5.97
CA SER A 81 19.92 20.90 4.84
C SER A 81 20.63 22.17 4.38
N ASN A 82 20.10 23.35 4.70
CA ASN A 82 20.71 24.63 4.38
C ASN A 82 20.49 25.62 5.53
N LEU A 83 21.37 25.56 6.53
CA LEU A 83 21.29 26.42 7.70
C LEU A 83 21.93 27.78 7.39
N THR A 84 21.13 28.84 7.40
CA THR A 84 21.63 30.23 7.27
C THR A 84 22.08 30.78 8.62
N ASP A 85 22.94 31.81 8.61
CA ASP A 85 23.39 32.48 9.85
C ASP A 85 22.23 33.06 10.67
N SER A 86 21.23 33.65 10.00
CA SER A 86 20.03 34.14 10.67
C SER A 86 19.26 33.02 11.37
N GLN A 87 19.16 31.85 10.76
CA GLN A 87 18.53 30.68 11.37
C GLN A 87 19.39 30.15 12.53
N ALA A 88 20.71 30.07 12.35
CA ALA A 88 21.63 29.64 13.41
C ALA A 88 21.51 30.55 14.65
N GLY A 89 21.43 31.87 14.45
CA GLY A 89 21.19 32.83 15.52
C GLY A 89 19.87 32.60 16.27
N GLN A 90 18.80 32.24 15.55
CA GLN A 90 17.51 31.89 16.17
C GLN A 90 17.61 30.59 16.98
N TRP A 91 18.26 29.56 16.45
CA TRP A 91 18.42 28.27 17.13
C TRP A 91 19.31 28.37 18.38
N ARG A 92 20.33 29.24 18.37
CA ARG A 92 21.13 29.54 19.57
C ARG A 92 20.29 30.10 20.71
N ARG A 93 19.30 30.96 20.41
CA ARG A 93 18.37 31.47 21.44
C ARG A 93 17.51 30.39 22.06
N TYR A 94 17.27 29.28 21.35
CA TYR A 94 16.59 28.11 21.89
C TYR A 94 17.53 27.16 22.66
N GLY A 95 18.83 27.49 22.76
CA GLY A 95 19.84 26.68 23.42
C GLY A 95 20.32 25.50 22.57
N ALA A 96 20.26 25.61 21.24
CA ALA A 96 20.62 24.50 20.37
C ALA A 96 22.14 24.31 20.23
N SER A 97 22.57 23.05 20.20
CA SER A 97 23.90 22.65 19.72
C SER A 97 23.86 22.34 18.23
N PHE A 98 24.99 22.53 17.54
CA PHE A 98 25.09 22.34 16.09
C PHE A 98 25.99 21.15 15.77
N ILE A 99 25.56 20.35 14.79
CA ILE A 99 26.28 19.17 14.32
C ILE A 99 26.34 19.22 12.80
N VAL A 100 27.55 19.16 12.25
CA VAL A 100 27.81 19.10 10.81
C VAL A 100 28.20 17.68 10.44
N ILE A 101 27.41 17.05 9.56
CA ILE A 101 27.74 15.73 8.99
C ILE A 101 28.52 15.94 7.69
N ASP A 102 29.81 15.59 7.72
CA ASP A 102 30.78 15.79 6.64
C ASP A 102 31.63 14.54 6.36
N PRO A 103 31.25 13.69 5.38
CA PRO A 103 32.06 12.57 4.92
C PRO A 103 33.17 12.98 3.92
N GLY A 104 33.34 14.28 3.67
CA GLY A 104 34.18 14.82 2.60
C GLY A 104 33.41 15.00 1.28
N TYR A 105 33.88 15.97 0.49
CA TYR A 105 33.27 16.39 -0.78
C TYR A 105 33.07 15.23 -1.75
N ASP A 106 34.13 14.47 -2.02
CA ASP A 106 34.10 13.38 -3.01
C ASP A 106 33.10 12.30 -2.62
N THR A 107 33.10 11.90 -1.35
CA THR A 107 32.16 10.91 -0.81
C THR A 107 30.72 11.40 -0.90
N ALA A 108 30.45 12.64 -0.50
CA ALA A 108 29.11 13.22 -0.56
C ALA A 108 28.61 13.34 -2.01
N LEU A 109 29.48 13.77 -2.93
CA LEU A 109 29.16 13.91 -4.34
C LEU A 109 28.93 12.55 -5.01
N GLN A 110 29.76 11.54 -4.72
CA GLN A 110 29.61 10.18 -5.21
C GLN A 110 28.26 9.59 -4.78
N ARG A 111 27.91 9.70 -3.50
CA ARG A 111 26.61 9.25 -2.97
C ARG A 111 25.45 10.01 -3.60
N CYS A 112 25.60 11.32 -3.79
CA CYS A 112 24.57 12.11 -4.44
C CYS A 112 24.38 11.66 -5.91
N LYS A 113 25.46 11.39 -6.65
CA LYS A 113 25.42 10.88 -8.04
C LYS A 113 24.79 9.51 -8.16
N ALA A 114 25.06 8.61 -7.20
CA ALA A 114 24.54 7.26 -7.23
C ALA A 114 23.01 7.20 -7.04
N HIS A 115 22.41 8.20 -6.38
CA HIS A 115 21.03 8.08 -5.90
C HIS A 115 20.15 9.32 -6.17
N ARG A 116 20.64 10.36 -6.86
CA ARG A 116 19.90 11.64 -6.98
C ARG A 116 20.06 12.32 -8.35
N PRO A 117 19.05 13.10 -8.78
CA PRO A 117 19.07 13.82 -10.06
C PRO A 117 20.11 14.96 -10.08
N GLY A 118 20.62 15.26 -11.28
CA GLY A 118 21.81 16.09 -11.49
C GLY A 118 21.83 17.50 -10.86
N TYR A 119 20.67 18.14 -10.66
CA TYR A 119 20.62 19.46 -10.00
C TYR A 119 21.05 19.40 -8.52
N LYS A 120 20.95 18.23 -7.87
CA LYS A 120 21.40 18.05 -6.50
C LYS A 120 22.93 17.97 -6.37
N HIS A 121 23.66 17.70 -7.45
CA HIS A 121 25.12 17.74 -7.45
C HIS A 121 25.62 19.17 -7.21
N ARG A 122 25.00 20.16 -7.87
CA ARG A 122 25.30 21.59 -7.67
C ARG A 122 25.06 22.06 -6.24
N LEU A 123 24.15 21.40 -5.50
CA LEU A 123 23.91 21.69 -4.10
C LEU A 123 25.02 21.14 -3.19
N VAL A 124 25.70 20.06 -3.59
CA VAL A 124 26.91 19.59 -2.90
C VAL A 124 28.03 20.62 -3.12
N ASP A 125 28.25 21.05 -4.36
CA ASP A 125 29.24 22.08 -4.70
C ASP A 125 28.99 23.37 -3.91
N SER A 126 27.75 23.86 -3.94
CA SER A 126 27.36 25.06 -3.21
C SER A 126 27.56 24.93 -1.70
N TRP A 127 27.29 23.76 -1.12
CA TRP A 127 27.48 23.52 0.32
C TRP A 127 28.95 23.61 0.75
N TYR A 128 29.85 22.95 0.00
CA TYR A 128 31.29 22.94 0.32
C TYR A 128 31.98 24.26 -0.03
N SER A 129 31.48 25.01 -1.01
CA SER A 129 31.99 26.36 -1.31
C SER A 129 31.77 27.37 -0.17
N LYS A 130 30.86 27.06 0.77
CA LYS A 130 30.50 27.88 1.93
C LYS A 130 30.99 27.29 3.24
N ARG A 131 32.07 26.51 3.20
CA ARG A 131 32.61 25.83 4.39
C ARG A 131 33.04 26.80 5.49
N ASP A 132 33.50 27.98 5.10
CA ASP A 132 33.82 29.12 5.96
C ASP A 132 32.60 29.70 6.69
N GLN A 133 31.39 29.45 6.18
CA GLN A 133 30.11 29.90 6.72
C GLN A 133 29.42 28.83 7.58
N TRP A 134 30.04 27.67 7.79
CA TRP A 134 29.47 26.66 8.69
C TRP A 134 29.50 27.18 10.14
N PRO A 135 28.56 26.74 11.02
CA PRO A 135 28.56 27.19 12.40
C PRO A 135 29.89 26.84 13.07
N ARG A 136 30.62 27.86 13.55
CA ARG A 136 31.98 27.68 14.12
C ARG A 136 32.00 26.84 15.38
N ASP A 137 30.87 26.82 16.09
CA ASP A 137 30.58 26.07 17.30
C ASP A 137 30.03 24.66 17.01
N ALA A 138 29.94 24.25 15.74
CA ALA A 138 29.43 22.92 15.41
C ALA A 138 30.47 21.81 15.64
N GLU A 139 30.00 20.70 16.18
CA GLU A 139 30.72 19.44 16.14
C GLU A 139 30.72 18.90 14.70
N ILE A 140 31.88 18.56 14.15
CA ILE A 140 32.01 18.00 12.80
C ILE A 140 32.15 16.48 12.91
N ILE A 141 31.21 15.75 12.33
CA ILE A 141 31.17 14.28 12.33
C ILE A 141 31.40 13.76 10.92
N ASN A 142 32.37 12.86 10.76
CA ASN A 142 32.54 12.06 9.55
C ASN A 142 31.87 10.68 9.73
N PRO A 143 30.74 10.40 9.05
CA PRO A 143 29.98 9.17 9.28
C PRO A 143 30.56 7.91 8.61
N GLY A 144 31.69 7.97 7.88
CA GLY A 144 32.25 6.81 7.17
C GLY A 144 31.37 6.31 6.01
N GLN A 145 31.68 5.13 5.42
CA GLN A 145 30.88 4.51 4.34
C GLN A 145 29.51 4.02 4.86
N LEU A 146 28.42 4.58 4.33
CA LEU A 146 27.04 4.15 4.60
C LEU A 146 26.34 3.83 3.28
N ILE A 147 25.72 2.65 3.17
CA ILE A 147 25.06 2.12 1.96
C ILE A 147 23.54 2.39 2.05
N THR A 148 22.92 2.83 0.96
CA THR A 148 21.45 2.93 0.79
C THR A 148 21.06 2.43 -0.61
N ASN A 149 20.01 1.61 -0.73
CA ASN A 149 19.51 1.05 -2.00
C ASN A 149 18.09 1.58 -2.35
N HIS A 150 17.82 1.92 -3.62
CA HIS A 150 16.61 1.59 -4.43
C HIS A 150 16.34 2.52 -5.66
N ASP A 151 15.73 1.93 -6.71
CA ASP A 151 15.52 2.42 -8.10
C ASP A 151 14.08 2.93 -8.43
N ASP A 152 13.95 3.68 -9.56
CA ASP A 152 12.82 4.54 -9.99
C ASP A 152 12.16 4.16 -11.34
N ASP A 153 10.90 4.56 -11.58
CA ASP A 153 10.28 4.85 -12.91
C ASP A 153 9.07 5.84 -12.81
N ALA A 154 8.69 6.55 -13.89
CA ALA A 154 7.90 7.82 -13.90
C ALA A 154 6.74 7.93 -14.95
N LEU A 155 5.75 8.85 -14.75
CA LEU A 155 4.93 9.67 -15.73
C LEU A 155 3.69 10.39 -15.06
N PRO A 156 2.91 11.30 -15.72
CA PRO A 156 2.54 12.66 -15.22
C PRO A 156 1.06 12.89 -14.79
N THR A 157 0.77 14.12 -14.33
CA THR A 157 -0.44 14.61 -13.64
C THR A 157 -1.39 15.47 -14.50
N THR A 158 -2.70 15.47 -14.17
CA THR A 158 -3.72 16.42 -14.64
C THR A 158 -4.64 16.87 -13.50
N LYS A 159 -5.11 18.13 -13.57
CA LYS A 159 -5.87 18.89 -12.55
C LYS A 159 -7.37 18.55 -12.49
N GLY A 160 -7.96 18.63 -11.29
CA GLY A 160 -9.41 18.84 -11.12
C GLY A 160 -9.93 18.68 -9.68
N ALA A 161 -10.74 19.67 -9.25
CA ALA A 161 -11.67 19.76 -8.11
C ALA A 161 -11.21 19.36 -6.69
N THR A 162 -11.83 20.00 -5.68
CA THR A 162 -11.53 19.84 -4.25
C THR A 162 -11.91 18.44 -3.75
N ASN A 163 -10.95 17.51 -3.75
CA ASN A 163 -11.19 16.14 -3.33
C ASN A 163 -10.60 15.89 -1.93
N ILE A 164 -11.34 16.20 -0.87
CA ILE A 164 -10.94 15.83 0.50
C ILE A 164 -11.65 14.52 0.87
N HIS A 165 -10.88 13.50 1.21
CA HIS A 165 -11.36 12.19 1.65
C HIS A 165 -10.93 11.92 3.09
N VAL A 166 -11.89 11.72 3.98
CA VAL A 166 -11.63 11.32 5.37
C VAL A 166 -11.94 9.85 5.52
N VAL A 167 -10.88 9.05 5.64
CA VAL A 167 -10.97 7.60 5.74
C VAL A 167 -11.05 7.19 7.21
N THR A 168 -12.18 6.61 7.57
CA THR A 168 -12.52 6.16 8.92
C THR A 168 -12.68 4.64 8.97
N GLY A 169 -12.70 4.06 10.17
CA GLY A 169 -12.88 2.62 10.35
C GLY A 169 -12.05 2.04 11.49
N PRO A 170 -12.38 0.81 11.94
CA PRO A 170 -11.75 0.21 13.09
C PRO A 170 -10.25 -0.05 12.84
N PRO A 171 -9.44 -0.27 13.90
CA PRO A 171 -8.05 -0.68 13.73
C PRO A 171 -7.97 -1.94 12.84
N ALA A 172 -6.88 -2.07 12.07
CA ALA A 172 -6.68 -3.19 11.14
C ALA A 172 -7.75 -3.41 10.04
N ALA A 173 -8.66 -2.44 9.82
CA ALA A 173 -9.65 -2.51 8.73
C ALA A 173 -9.04 -2.53 7.32
N GLY A 174 -7.80 -2.03 7.16
CA GLY A 174 -7.14 -1.88 5.87
C GLY A 174 -7.21 -0.47 5.27
N LYS A 175 -7.43 0.57 6.10
CA LYS A 175 -7.53 1.98 5.67
C LYS A 175 -6.36 2.44 4.78
N SER A 176 -5.12 2.16 5.20
CA SER A 176 -3.93 2.50 4.41
C SER A 176 -3.83 1.69 3.11
N THR A 177 -4.43 0.51 3.04
CA THR A 177 -4.53 -0.28 1.79
C THR A 177 -5.58 0.29 0.86
N PHE A 178 -6.77 0.63 1.40
CA PHE A 178 -7.85 1.29 0.65
C PHE A 178 -7.37 2.56 -0.04
N ILE A 179 -6.61 3.41 0.68
CA ILE A 179 -6.05 4.63 0.10
C ILE A 179 -5.01 4.30 -0.97
N ARG A 180 -4.07 3.38 -0.71
CA ARG A 180 -3.02 3.01 -1.69
C ARG A 180 -3.58 2.51 -3.02
N GLU A 181 -4.75 1.88 -3.03
CA GLU A 181 -5.41 1.42 -4.27
C GLU A 181 -6.01 2.57 -5.10
N GLN A 182 -6.26 3.73 -4.48
CA GLN A 182 -6.87 4.91 -5.11
C GLN A 182 -5.87 6.07 -5.30
N TRP A 183 -4.75 5.99 -4.58
CA TRP A 183 -3.73 7.02 -4.47
C TRP A 183 -3.08 7.35 -5.80
N LYS A 184 -2.96 8.66 -6.09
CA LYS A 184 -2.26 9.17 -7.28
C LYS A 184 -1.05 10.01 -6.90
N PRO A 185 0.00 10.04 -7.74
CA PRO A 185 1.07 11.02 -7.58
C PRO A 185 0.52 12.45 -7.53
N GLY A 186 0.89 13.20 -6.49
CA GLY A 186 0.40 14.56 -6.25
C GLY A 186 -0.63 14.66 -5.12
N ASP A 187 -1.24 13.53 -4.73
CA ASP A 187 -2.12 13.47 -3.56
C ASP A 187 -1.33 13.70 -2.25
N VAL A 188 -2.06 14.08 -1.19
CA VAL A 188 -1.54 14.29 0.17
C VAL A 188 -2.18 13.28 1.12
N LEU A 189 -1.37 12.53 1.88
CA LEU A 189 -1.80 11.54 2.87
C LEU A 189 -1.46 12.05 4.25
N ILE A 190 -2.47 12.21 5.07
CA ILE A 190 -2.31 12.63 6.46
C ILE A 190 -2.75 11.47 7.36
N ASP A 191 -1.76 10.74 7.86
CA ASP A 191 -1.94 9.63 8.78
C ASP A 191 -1.20 9.88 10.10
N PHE A 192 -1.90 9.68 11.22
CA PHE A 192 -1.34 9.90 12.55
C PHE A 192 -0.18 8.94 12.83
N ASP A 193 -0.37 7.64 12.58
CA ASP A 193 0.63 6.62 12.91
C ASP A 193 1.90 6.82 12.09
N THR A 194 1.75 7.12 10.79
CA THR A 194 2.91 7.40 9.93
C THR A 194 3.69 8.64 10.38
N ILE A 195 3.02 9.74 10.75
CA ILE A 195 3.69 10.94 11.29
C ILE A 195 4.36 10.62 12.64
N ALA A 196 3.70 9.88 13.51
CA ALA A 196 4.24 9.53 14.83
C ALA A 196 5.46 8.59 14.74
N ASN A 197 5.47 7.66 13.80
CA ASN A 197 6.62 6.77 13.54
C ASN A 197 7.81 7.55 13.01
N GLU A 198 7.57 8.50 12.09
CA GLU A 198 8.60 9.38 11.58
C GLU A 198 9.22 10.24 12.70
N LEU A 199 8.39 10.91 13.50
CA LEU A 199 8.86 11.75 14.61
C LEU A 199 9.64 10.96 15.68
N ALA A 200 9.34 9.67 15.84
CA ALA A 200 10.02 8.78 16.77
C ALA A 200 11.29 8.14 16.15
N GLY A 201 11.48 8.24 14.84
CA GLY A 201 12.52 7.52 14.09
C GLY A 201 12.39 6.00 14.19
N VAL A 202 11.16 5.48 14.30
CA VAL A 202 10.88 4.04 14.42
C VAL A 202 10.19 3.48 13.18
N SER A 203 10.18 2.15 13.05
CA SER A 203 9.58 1.46 11.91
C SER A 203 8.11 1.86 11.68
N PRO A 204 7.67 2.02 10.40
CA PRO A 204 6.28 2.37 10.05
C PRO A 204 5.19 1.40 10.56
N ALA A 205 5.58 0.18 10.98
CA ALA A 205 4.66 -0.82 11.52
C ALA A 205 4.39 -0.67 13.03
N ASN A 206 5.04 0.28 13.70
CA ASN A 206 4.79 0.54 15.11
C ASN A 206 3.48 1.33 15.30
N HIS A 207 2.72 0.94 16.33
CA HIS A 207 1.41 1.54 16.66
C HIS A 207 1.33 1.99 18.14
N THR A 208 2.48 2.03 18.82
CA THR A 208 2.60 2.46 20.21
C THR A 208 3.58 3.62 20.30
N HIS A 209 3.14 4.73 20.89
CA HIS A 209 3.95 5.95 20.99
C HIS A 209 3.88 6.54 22.40
N LEU A 210 4.99 7.14 22.83
CA LEU A 210 5.09 7.91 24.06
C LEU A 210 4.19 9.16 23.98
N GLN A 211 3.75 9.66 25.14
CA GLN A 211 2.75 10.74 25.21
C GLN A 211 3.24 12.04 24.58
N HIS A 212 4.51 12.41 24.73
CA HIS A 212 5.06 13.61 24.10
C HIS A 212 5.09 13.49 22.57
N ILE A 213 5.43 12.32 22.04
CA ILE A 213 5.38 12.05 20.59
C ILE A 213 3.94 12.17 20.08
N LYS A 214 2.96 11.62 20.82
CA LYS A 214 1.54 11.78 20.48
C LYS A 214 1.11 13.24 20.47
N GLN A 215 1.56 14.03 21.43
CA GLN A 215 1.22 15.45 21.53
C GLN A 215 1.78 16.25 20.34
N ILE A 216 3.06 16.05 20.02
CA ILE A 216 3.70 16.67 18.85
C ILE A 216 2.98 16.23 17.56
N THR A 217 2.70 14.92 17.43
CA THR A 217 1.98 14.37 16.26
C THR A 217 0.62 15.04 16.08
N LYS A 218 -0.15 15.30 17.15
CA LYS A 218 -1.45 15.99 17.04
C LYS A 218 -1.30 17.37 16.44
N THR A 219 -0.36 18.18 16.95
CA THR A 219 -0.12 19.55 16.47
C THR A 219 0.38 19.54 15.02
N THR A 220 1.35 18.67 14.70
CA THR A 220 1.86 18.46 13.34
C THR A 220 0.76 18.06 12.37
N ARG A 221 -0.10 17.10 12.77
CA ARG A 221 -1.21 16.61 11.95
C ARG A 221 -2.23 17.71 11.70
N GLN A 222 -2.57 18.50 12.71
CA GLN A 222 -3.53 19.60 12.54
C GLN A 222 -3.01 20.64 11.53
N ALA A 223 -1.76 21.07 11.67
CA ALA A 223 -1.16 22.01 10.73
C ALA A 223 -1.10 21.45 9.29
N ALA A 224 -0.83 20.15 9.13
CA ALA A 224 -0.89 19.49 7.83
C ALA A 224 -2.30 19.52 7.24
N ILE A 225 -3.32 19.21 8.04
CA ILE A 225 -4.74 19.24 7.64
C ILE A 225 -5.14 20.65 7.20
N ASP A 226 -4.84 21.66 8.02
CA ASP A 226 -5.20 23.06 7.75
C ASP A 226 -4.55 23.56 6.46
N ALA A 227 -3.26 23.26 6.26
CA ALA A 227 -2.53 23.63 5.05
C ALA A 227 -3.05 22.90 3.81
N ALA A 228 -3.40 21.61 3.94
CA ALA A 228 -3.92 20.82 2.83
C ALA A 228 -5.31 21.30 2.40
N ILE A 229 -6.20 21.56 3.37
CA ILE A 229 -7.55 22.10 3.12
C ILE A 229 -7.47 23.47 2.45
N LYS A 230 -6.60 24.37 2.90
CA LYS A 230 -6.41 25.71 2.31
C LYS A 230 -6.01 25.66 0.83
N HIS A 231 -5.42 24.56 0.38
CA HIS A 231 -4.97 24.37 -0.99
C HIS A 231 -5.79 23.33 -1.77
N ALA A 232 -6.88 22.82 -1.17
CA ALA A 232 -7.71 21.81 -1.80
C ALA A 232 -8.41 22.38 -3.05
N GLY A 233 -8.47 21.60 -4.12
CA GLY A 233 -8.99 22.05 -5.43
C GLY A 233 -8.23 21.52 -6.64
N ASP A 234 -6.92 21.30 -6.49
CA ASP A 234 -6.01 20.84 -7.56
C ASP A 234 -5.48 19.40 -7.36
N HIS A 235 -5.74 18.79 -6.20
CA HIS A 235 -5.23 17.47 -5.78
C HIS A 235 -6.13 16.84 -4.71
N THR A 236 -5.97 15.54 -4.46
CA THR A 236 -6.73 14.82 -3.44
C THR A 236 -6.01 14.87 -2.08
N VAL A 237 -6.76 15.16 -1.03
CA VAL A 237 -6.28 15.12 0.36
C VAL A 237 -6.93 13.94 1.06
N TRP A 238 -6.13 12.92 1.38
CA TRP A 238 -6.53 11.72 2.12
C TRP A 238 -6.18 11.88 3.60
N ILE A 239 -7.17 11.84 4.47
CA ILE A 239 -7.00 11.95 5.93
C ILE A 239 -7.41 10.63 6.57
N ILE A 240 -6.46 9.89 7.16
CA ILE A 240 -6.80 8.75 8.00
C ILE A 240 -7.21 9.27 9.37
N HIS A 241 -8.49 9.09 9.69
CA HIS A 241 -9.02 9.37 11.03
C HIS A 241 -9.85 8.18 11.49
N SER A 242 -9.24 7.24 12.24
CA SER A 242 -9.89 5.97 12.60
C SER A 242 -11.21 6.14 13.38
N SER A 243 -11.29 7.11 14.29
CA SER A 243 -12.47 7.30 15.15
C SER A 243 -12.71 8.78 15.49
N PRO A 244 -13.14 9.61 14.52
CA PRO A 244 -13.49 11.00 14.78
C PRO A 244 -14.73 11.10 15.69
N SER A 245 -14.86 12.22 16.40
CA SER A 245 -16.11 12.58 17.06
C SER A 245 -17.14 13.05 16.02
N ASP A 246 -18.42 13.05 16.38
CA ASP A 246 -19.49 13.47 15.46
C ASP A 246 -19.32 14.94 15.07
N LYS A 247 -18.96 15.80 16.04
CA LYS A 247 -18.60 17.21 15.78
C LYS A 247 -17.48 17.37 14.76
N LEU A 248 -16.48 16.48 14.79
CA LEU A 248 -15.36 16.53 13.85
C LEU A 248 -15.74 15.99 12.46
N LEU A 249 -16.62 14.98 12.40
CA LEU A 249 -17.23 14.54 11.14
C LEU A 249 -18.05 15.66 10.51
N ASP A 250 -18.85 16.37 11.30
CA ASP A 250 -19.64 17.50 10.81
C ASP A 250 -18.75 18.62 10.29
N HIS A 251 -17.66 18.92 11.01
CA HIS A 251 -16.66 19.86 10.53
C HIS A 251 -16.07 19.41 9.17
N TYR A 252 -15.67 18.14 9.01
CA TYR A 252 -15.19 17.65 7.72
C TYR A 252 -16.26 17.76 6.61
N ARG A 253 -17.52 17.47 6.91
CA ARG A 253 -18.63 17.64 5.96
C ARG A 253 -18.82 19.10 5.56
N THR A 254 -18.68 20.05 6.49
CA THR A 254 -18.77 21.50 6.17
C THR A 254 -17.66 21.96 5.22
N LEU A 255 -16.54 21.26 5.20
CA LEU A 255 -15.42 21.48 4.28
C LEU A 255 -15.60 20.77 2.93
N GLY A 256 -16.74 20.10 2.70
CA GLY A 256 -17.01 19.33 1.50
C GLY A 256 -16.30 17.98 1.45
N ALA A 257 -15.81 17.46 2.57
CA ALA A 257 -15.09 16.19 2.58
C ALA A 257 -16.04 14.99 2.39
N VAL A 258 -15.58 14.02 1.59
CA VAL A 258 -16.17 12.69 1.48
C VAL A 258 -15.70 11.85 2.66
N ILE A 259 -16.63 11.18 3.35
CA ILE A 259 -16.31 10.31 4.48
C ILE A 259 -16.33 8.85 4.01
N ASP A 260 -15.16 8.24 3.86
CA ASP A 260 -15.02 6.84 3.48
C ASP A 260 -14.92 5.96 4.72
N VAL A 261 -15.88 5.06 4.92
CA VAL A 261 -15.86 4.08 6.03
C VAL A 261 -15.31 2.76 5.52
N VAL A 262 -14.12 2.38 5.97
CA VAL A 262 -13.50 1.08 5.63
C VAL A 262 -13.81 0.08 6.74
N ASP A 263 -14.65 -0.90 6.44
CA ASP A 263 -15.03 -1.95 7.38
C ASP A 263 -15.12 -3.33 6.67
N PRO A 264 -14.15 -4.24 6.86
CA PRO A 264 -14.22 -5.60 6.33
C PRO A 264 -15.09 -6.53 7.21
N GLY A 265 -15.62 -6.05 8.33
CA GLY A 265 -16.45 -6.79 9.27
C GLY A 265 -15.70 -7.19 10.55
N LYS A 266 -16.46 -7.31 11.64
CA LYS A 266 -15.95 -7.53 13.01
C LYS A 266 -15.02 -8.72 13.11
N ASP A 267 -15.38 -9.85 12.54
CA ASP A 267 -14.59 -11.08 12.66
C ASP A 267 -13.22 -10.94 11.98
N ILE A 268 -13.18 -10.31 10.80
CA ILE A 268 -11.93 -10.06 10.06
C ILE A 268 -11.05 -9.09 10.85
N VAL A 269 -11.63 -7.99 11.34
CA VAL A 269 -10.91 -7.00 12.14
C VAL A 269 -10.33 -7.60 13.41
N MET A 270 -11.16 -8.33 14.17
CA MET A 270 -10.71 -8.96 15.42
C MET A 270 -9.61 -10.00 15.16
N LYS A 271 -9.70 -10.77 14.07
CA LYS A 271 -8.66 -11.71 13.66
C LYS A 271 -7.34 -10.99 13.34
N ARG A 272 -7.39 -9.93 12.52
CA ARG A 272 -6.19 -9.13 12.17
C ARG A 272 -5.58 -8.45 13.38
N CYS A 273 -6.40 -7.85 14.26
CA CYS A 273 -5.91 -7.25 15.50
C CYS A 273 -5.18 -8.25 16.39
N LYS A 274 -5.66 -9.50 16.51
CA LYS A 274 -4.97 -10.55 17.27
C LYS A 274 -3.63 -10.94 16.66
N ALA A 275 -3.52 -10.92 15.33
CA ALA A 275 -2.32 -11.38 14.62
C ALA A 275 -1.26 -10.28 14.46
N GLU A 276 -1.67 -9.02 14.28
CA GLU A 276 -0.81 -7.97 13.75
C GLU A 276 -0.67 -6.74 14.67
N ARG A 277 -1.44 -6.66 15.77
CA ARG A 277 -1.54 -5.44 16.58
C ARG A 277 -1.30 -5.69 18.07
N PRO A 278 -0.88 -4.65 18.83
CA PRO A 278 -0.82 -4.73 20.28
C PRO A 278 -2.16 -5.16 20.89
N PRO A 279 -2.17 -5.93 22.01
CA PRO A 279 -3.39 -6.46 22.61
C PRO A 279 -4.44 -5.40 22.95
N GLU A 280 -4.03 -4.17 23.30
CA GLU A 280 -4.96 -3.08 23.59
C GLU A 280 -5.88 -2.74 22.40
N MET A 281 -5.41 -2.94 21.17
CA MET A 281 -6.18 -2.64 19.95
C MET A 281 -7.44 -3.49 19.82
N LEU A 282 -7.51 -4.66 20.45
CA LEU A 282 -8.73 -5.47 20.48
C LEU A 282 -9.85 -4.79 21.24
N LYS A 283 -9.54 -4.11 22.34
CA LYS A 283 -10.53 -3.34 23.12
C LYS A 283 -11.02 -2.14 22.31
N ILE A 284 -10.11 -1.46 21.60
CA ILE A 284 -10.44 -0.33 20.72
C ILE A 284 -11.33 -0.79 19.56
N ALA A 285 -11.00 -1.92 18.92
CA ALA A 285 -11.82 -2.52 17.87
C ALA A 285 -13.22 -2.87 18.39
N ALA A 286 -13.32 -3.53 19.55
CA ALA A 286 -14.59 -3.86 20.17
C ALA A 286 -15.44 -2.59 20.43
N ALA A 287 -14.83 -1.57 21.01
CA ALA A 287 -15.49 -0.30 21.29
C ALA A 287 -15.99 0.40 20.03
N TRP A 288 -15.21 0.36 18.93
CA TRP A 288 -15.63 0.89 17.63
C TRP A 288 -16.92 0.22 17.14
N TYR A 289 -16.98 -1.12 17.14
CA TYR A 289 -18.19 -1.84 16.73
C TYR A 289 -19.37 -1.63 17.68
N SER A 290 -19.12 -1.50 18.98
CA SER A 290 -20.19 -1.18 19.94
C SER A 290 -20.78 0.21 19.68
N LYS A 291 -19.92 1.21 19.43
CA LYS A 291 -20.34 2.58 19.09
C LYS A 291 -21.08 2.64 17.74
N HIS A 292 -20.73 1.76 16.80
CA HIS A 292 -21.24 1.80 15.42
C HIS A 292 -22.26 0.68 15.12
N ALA A 293 -22.80 0.03 16.15
CA ALA A 293 -23.81 -1.03 16.03
C ALA A 293 -25.10 -0.57 15.31
N SER A 294 -25.31 0.74 15.15
CA SER A 294 -26.41 1.35 14.38
C SER A 294 -26.12 1.51 12.88
N ILE A 295 -24.86 1.46 12.44
CA ILE A 295 -24.49 1.44 11.02
C ILE A 295 -24.57 -0.02 10.57
N LYS A 296 -25.76 -0.48 10.16
CA LYS A 296 -25.90 -1.83 9.60
C LYS A 296 -24.98 -1.94 8.38
N PRO A 297 -23.94 -2.79 8.37
CA PRO A 297 -23.25 -3.09 7.13
C PRO A 297 -24.29 -3.67 6.15
N LYS A 298 -24.19 -3.34 4.85
CA LYS A 298 -24.87 -4.15 3.82
C LYS A 298 -24.39 -5.57 4.06
N ARG A 299 -25.24 -6.44 4.64
CA ARG A 299 -24.87 -7.82 4.99
C ARG A 299 -24.25 -8.44 3.74
N ALA A 300 -22.98 -8.80 3.82
CA ALA A 300 -22.41 -9.71 2.85
C ALA A 300 -23.30 -10.96 2.89
N LYS A 301 -23.94 -11.29 1.75
CA LYS A 301 -24.85 -12.43 1.66
C LYS A 301 -24.15 -13.64 2.29
N SER A 302 -24.76 -14.24 3.29
CA SER A 302 -24.33 -15.48 3.93
C SER A 302 -24.18 -16.58 2.88
N THR A 303 -23.45 -17.64 3.20
CA THR A 303 -23.31 -18.83 2.36
C THR A 303 -24.68 -19.34 1.87
N THR A 304 -25.71 -19.27 2.73
CA THR A 304 -27.11 -19.57 2.39
C THR A 304 -27.73 -18.55 1.43
N GLU A 305 -27.58 -17.25 1.66
CA GLU A 305 -28.10 -16.18 0.77
C GLU A 305 -27.36 -16.10 -0.59
N ARG A 306 -26.18 -16.73 -0.69
CA ARG A 306 -25.44 -16.96 -1.94
C ARG A 306 -25.91 -18.21 -2.70
N GLY A 307 -26.81 -19.01 -2.14
CA GLY A 307 -27.31 -20.26 -2.74
C GLY A 307 -26.53 -21.52 -2.34
N TYR A 308 -25.53 -21.40 -1.44
CA TYR A 308 -24.67 -22.51 -1.00
C TYR A 308 -25.10 -23.10 0.37
N GLY A 309 -26.38 -22.96 0.72
CA GLY A 309 -26.94 -23.42 2.01
C GLY A 309 -27.02 -24.94 2.15
N TRP A 310 -27.73 -25.41 3.18
CA TRP A 310 -27.85 -26.83 3.52
C TRP A 310 -28.33 -27.72 2.36
N GLN A 311 -29.33 -27.27 1.59
CA GLN A 311 -29.82 -27.97 0.41
C GLN A 311 -28.72 -28.15 -0.66
N HIS A 312 -27.86 -27.14 -0.82
CA HIS A 312 -26.74 -27.21 -1.75
C HIS A 312 -25.68 -28.24 -1.31
N GLN A 313 -25.42 -28.33 -0.01
CA GLN A 313 -24.51 -29.31 0.56
C GLN A 313 -25.05 -30.74 0.38
N GLN A 314 -26.33 -30.96 0.67
CA GLN A 314 -26.98 -32.26 0.48
C GLN A 314 -26.98 -32.74 -0.97
N ALA A 315 -27.24 -31.83 -1.91
CA ALA A 315 -27.20 -32.17 -3.33
C ALA A 315 -25.77 -32.56 -3.78
N ARG A 316 -24.74 -31.84 -3.29
CA ARG A 316 -23.35 -32.23 -3.52
C ARG A 316 -23.03 -33.61 -2.93
N GLU A 317 -23.49 -33.90 -1.72
CA GLU A 317 -23.32 -35.23 -1.10
C GLU A 317 -24.03 -36.33 -1.88
N SER A 318 -25.21 -36.04 -2.43
CA SER A 318 -25.94 -36.98 -3.30
C SER A 318 -25.16 -37.29 -4.57
N LEU A 319 -24.57 -36.29 -5.22
CA LEU A 319 -23.70 -36.48 -6.38
C LEU A 319 -22.44 -37.27 -6.03
N LEU A 320 -21.81 -36.97 -4.89
CA LEU A 320 -20.65 -37.72 -4.40
C LEU A 320 -21.00 -39.18 -4.10
N ARG A 321 -22.21 -39.46 -3.61
CA ARG A 321 -22.67 -40.84 -3.39
C ARG A 321 -22.77 -41.61 -4.71
N LYS A 322 -23.29 -40.98 -5.76
CA LYS A 322 -23.44 -41.55 -7.11
C LYS A 322 -22.13 -41.60 -7.90
N HIS A 323 -21.14 -40.77 -7.55
CA HIS A 323 -19.86 -40.69 -8.24
C HIS A 323 -19.08 -42.00 -8.17
N LYS A 324 -18.52 -42.40 -9.31
CA LYS A 324 -17.57 -43.51 -9.43
C LYS A 324 -16.17 -42.94 -9.62
N ASP A 325 -15.25 -43.29 -8.73
CA ASP A 325 -13.86 -42.85 -8.83
C ASP A 325 -13.25 -43.25 -10.17
N GLY A 326 -12.48 -42.34 -10.77
CA GLY A 326 -11.93 -42.49 -12.11
C GLY A 326 -12.84 -41.95 -13.23
N SER A 327 -14.11 -41.61 -12.95
CA SER A 327 -14.97 -40.96 -13.95
C SER A 327 -14.34 -39.65 -14.44
N LEU A 328 -14.41 -39.40 -15.74
CA LEU A 328 -13.72 -38.27 -16.35
C LEU A 328 -14.42 -36.94 -16.03
N CYS A 329 -13.62 -35.95 -15.63
CA CYS A 329 -14.06 -34.58 -15.49
C CYS A 329 -14.49 -34.05 -16.85
N TRP A 330 -15.73 -33.55 -16.96
CA TRP A 330 -16.23 -33.05 -18.23
C TRP A 330 -15.32 -31.92 -18.76
N TRP A 331 -14.87 -30.99 -17.92
CA TRP A 331 -14.07 -29.84 -18.35
C TRP A 331 -12.69 -30.22 -18.91
N CYS A 332 -11.87 -30.94 -18.13
CA CYS A 332 -10.47 -31.19 -18.47
C CYS A 332 -10.17 -32.61 -18.99
N GLY A 333 -11.13 -33.53 -18.91
CA GLY A 333 -10.99 -34.93 -19.33
C GLY A 333 -10.13 -35.80 -18.40
N LYS A 334 -9.66 -35.29 -17.25
CA LYS A 334 -8.88 -36.06 -16.27
C LYS A 334 -9.79 -36.85 -15.32
N PRO A 335 -9.34 -37.99 -14.76
CA PRO A 335 -10.12 -38.75 -13.79
C PRO A 335 -10.41 -37.94 -12.52
N MET A 336 -11.61 -38.14 -11.96
CA MET A 336 -12.09 -37.52 -10.72
C MET A 336 -12.22 -38.55 -9.61
N TYR A 337 -11.77 -38.18 -8.41
CA TYR A 337 -11.79 -39.03 -7.22
C TYR A 337 -12.48 -38.33 -6.05
N LYS A 338 -13.20 -39.09 -5.22
CA LYS A 338 -13.77 -38.61 -3.95
C LYS A 338 -12.66 -38.18 -3.00
N ASP A 339 -11.55 -38.92 -2.98
CA ASP A 339 -10.33 -38.55 -2.28
C ASP A 339 -9.66 -37.36 -2.99
N LYS A 340 -9.66 -36.21 -2.32
CA LYS A 340 -9.10 -34.96 -2.84
C LYS A 340 -7.61 -35.06 -3.20
N THR A 341 -6.86 -35.94 -2.53
CA THR A 341 -5.41 -36.07 -2.74
C THR A 341 -5.07 -36.72 -4.08
N LYS A 342 -6.01 -37.46 -4.66
CA LYS A 342 -5.87 -38.11 -5.97
C LYS A 342 -6.30 -37.23 -7.13
N ASN A 343 -6.95 -36.10 -6.85
CA ASN A 343 -7.29 -35.11 -7.86
C ASN A 343 -6.07 -34.27 -8.21
N PHE A 344 -5.91 -33.91 -9.49
CA PHE A 344 -4.72 -33.19 -9.96
C PHE A 344 -4.52 -31.82 -9.29
N ASP A 345 -5.60 -31.22 -8.77
CA ASP A 345 -5.59 -29.94 -8.08
C ASP A 345 -5.56 -30.08 -6.55
N GLY A 346 -5.47 -31.30 -6.02
CA GLY A 346 -5.45 -31.58 -4.58
C GLY A 346 -6.72 -31.18 -3.83
N LYS A 347 -7.82 -30.90 -4.54
CA LYS A 347 -9.05 -30.34 -3.98
C LYS A 347 -10.24 -31.31 -4.07
N PRO A 348 -11.25 -31.15 -3.20
CA PRO A 348 -12.50 -31.91 -3.30
C PRO A 348 -13.25 -31.58 -4.59
N LEU A 349 -14.02 -32.54 -5.12
CA LEU A 349 -14.89 -32.30 -6.27
C LEU A 349 -15.94 -31.23 -5.94
N ALA A 350 -16.16 -30.30 -6.87
CA ALA A 350 -17.15 -29.25 -6.78
C ALA A 350 -18.44 -29.68 -7.49
N ARG A 351 -19.59 -29.26 -6.96
CA ARG A 351 -20.89 -29.35 -7.65
C ARG A 351 -20.94 -28.20 -8.66
N ASP A 352 -21.06 -28.57 -9.92
CA ASP A 352 -21.19 -27.66 -11.05
C ASP A 352 -22.67 -27.53 -11.42
N HIS A 353 -23.09 -26.28 -11.68
CA HIS A 353 -24.42 -25.96 -12.16
C HIS A 353 -24.34 -25.67 -13.67
N LEU A 354 -25.13 -26.37 -14.46
CA LEU A 354 -25.16 -26.14 -15.92
C LEU A 354 -25.78 -24.79 -16.29
N GLU A 355 -26.57 -24.20 -15.40
CA GLU A 355 -27.27 -22.93 -15.60
C GLU A 355 -26.65 -21.77 -14.81
N ALA A 356 -26.68 -20.57 -15.40
CA ALA A 356 -26.32 -19.34 -14.71
C ALA A 356 -27.25 -19.08 -13.51
N GLU A 357 -26.66 -18.72 -12.37
CA GLU A 357 -27.32 -18.64 -11.07
C GLU A 357 -27.98 -19.94 -10.56
N GLY A 358 -27.60 -21.11 -11.08
CA GLY A 358 -28.18 -22.40 -10.67
C GLY A 358 -28.10 -22.68 -9.16
N ALA A 359 -27.07 -22.18 -8.48
CA ALA A 359 -26.94 -22.23 -7.01
C ALA A 359 -28.06 -21.47 -6.28
N ARG A 360 -28.54 -20.35 -6.87
CA ARG A 360 -29.64 -19.53 -6.33
C ARG A 360 -31.02 -20.06 -6.70
N ARG A 361 -31.15 -20.60 -7.92
CA ARG A 361 -32.42 -21.04 -8.48
C ARG A 361 -32.78 -22.49 -8.16
N GLY A 362 -31.90 -23.21 -7.45
CA GLY A 362 -32.13 -24.60 -7.06
C GLY A 362 -32.10 -25.58 -8.24
N SER A 363 -31.28 -25.31 -9.25
CA SER A 363 -31.19 -26.16 -10.46
C SER A 363 -30.84 -27.61 -10.09
N HIS A 364 -31.44 -28.55 -10.84
CA HIS A 364 -31.35 -30.00 -10.61
C HIS A 364 -30.43 -30.73 -11.59
N LEU A 365 -29.92 -30.04 -12.62
CA LEU A 365 -29.02 -30.61 -13.62
C LEU A 365 -27.57 -30.36 -13.23
N ASP A 366 -27.12 -31.08 -12.21
CA ASP A 366 -25.78 -30.91 -11.65
C ASP A 366 -24.83 -32.05 -12.01
N ARG A 367 -23.54 -31.72 -12.06
CA ARG A 367 -22.45 -32.69 -12.19
C ARG A 367 -21.34 -32.39 -11.20
N LEU A 368 -20.39 -33.31 -11.10
CA LEU A 368 -19.13 -33.06 -10.40
C LEU A 368 -18.05 -32.63 -11.40
N LEU A 369 -17.25 -31.64 -10.99
CA LEU A 369 -16.01 -31.23 -11.64
C LEU A 369 -14.89 -31.15 -10.60
N HIS A 370 -13.63 -31.14 -11.04
CA HIS A 370 -12.53 -30.67 -10.19
C HIS A 370 -12.80 -29.22 -9.76
N PHE A 371 -12.40 -28.85 -8.55
CA PHE A 371 -12.66 -27.52 -8.00
C PHE A 371 -12.12 -26.40 -8.89
N THR A 372 -10.90 -26.60 -9.40
CA THR A 372 -10.23 -25.64 -10.27
C THR A 372 -10.94 -25.55 -11.62
N CYS A 373 -11.41 -26.67 -12.16
CA CYS A 373 -12.18 -26.71 -13.40
C CYS A 373 -13.55 -26.02 -13.27
N ASN A 374 -14.25 -26.23 -12.16
CA ASN A 374 -15.50 -25.53 -11.86
C ASN A 374 -15.28 -24.01 -11.76
N SER A 375 -14.17 -23.59 -11.14
CA SER A 375 -13.80 -22.17 -11.03
C SER A 375 -13.46 -21.54 -12.39
N GLN A 376 -12.81 -22.30 -13.28
CA GLN A 376 -12.46 -21.86 -14.64
C GLN A 376 -13.68 -21.79 -15.57
N ARG A 377 -14.62 -22.73 -15.44
CA ARG A 377 -15.88 -22.75 -16.20
C ARG A 377 -16.78 -21.55 -15.89
N GLN A 378 -16.75 -21.10 -14.64
CA GLN A 378 -17.69 -20.12 -14.09
C GLN A 378 -19.14 -20.62 -14.22
N ASP A 379 -20.07 -19.79 -14.72
CA ASP A 379 -21.48 -20.14 -14.88
C ASP A 379 -21.81 -20.82 -16.22
N GLY A 380 -20.78 -21.31 -16.93
CA GLY A 380 -20.87 -21.85 -18.28
C GLY A 380 -20.42 -20.87 -19.37
N SER A 381 -20.17 -19.60 -19.04
CA SER A 381 -19.64 -18.59 -19.97
C SER A 381 -18.38 -19.05 -20.71
N ASN A 382 -17.58 -19.91 -20.08
CA ASN A 382 -16.30 -20.36 -20.61
C ASN A 382 -16.37 -21.74 -21.27
N ASP A 383 -17.56 -22.31 -21.52
CA ASP A 383 -17.69 -23.66 -22.11
C ASP A 383 -16.96 -23.82 -23.46
N HIS A 384 -16.81 -22.74 -24.22
CA HIS A 384 -16.01 -22.69 -25.46
C HIS A 384 -14.50 -22.87 -25.24
N LEU A 385 -13.98 -22.61 -24.04
CA LEU A 385 -12.58 -22.76 -23.65
C LEU A 385 -12.27 -24.16 -23.08
N ARG A 386 -13.23 -25.08 -23.12
CA ARG A 386 -13.15 -26.40 -22.50
C ARG A 386 -11.93 -27.20 -23.00
N PRO A 387 -10.93 -27.48 -22.13
CA PRO A 387 -9.69 -28.14 -22.55
C PRO A 387 -9.87 -29.57 -23.08
N ALA A 388 -10.92 -30.28 -22.64
CA ALA A 388 -11.18 -31.65 -23.08
C ALA A 388 -11.50 -31.75 -24.58
N ILE A 389 -12.07 -30.71 -25.20
CA ILE A 389 -12.41 -30.70 -26.63
C ILE A 389 -11.15 -30.51 -27.48
N ALA A 390 -10.26 -29.60 -27.07
CA ALA A 390 -8.99 -29.36 -27.75
C ALA A 390 -8.08 -30.60 -27.78
N ARG A 391 -8.15 -31.47 -26.76
CA ARG A 391 -7.36 -32.71 -26.70
C ARG A 391 -7.90 -33.85 -27.57
N GLN A 392 -9.20 -33.87 -27.86
CA GLN A 392 -9.79 -34.86 -28.77
C GLN A 392 -9.44 -34.59 -30.24
N ALA A 393 -9.26 -33.32 -30.62
CA ALA A 393 -8.82 -32.94 -31.97
C ALA A 393 -7.37 -33.38 -32.28
N THR A 394 -6.53 -33.61 -31.26
CA THR A 394 -5.13 -34.02 -31.42
C THR A 394 -4.91 -35.54 -31.38
N SER A 395 -5.94 -36.34 -31.04
CA SER A 395 -5.81 -37.80 -30.88
C SER A 395 -6.40 -38.63 -32.02
N SER A 396 -6.93 -38.01 -33.08
CA SER A 396 -7.37 -38.71 -34.29
C SER A 396 -6.18 -38.97 -35.22
N THR A 397 -5.61 -40.17 -35.16
CA THR A 397 -4.70 -40.72 -36.18
C THR A 397 -5.35 -40.61 -37.56
N PRO A 398 -4.67 -40.15 -38.63
CA PRO A 398 -5.26 -40.08 -39.96
C PRO A 398 -5.62 -41.48 -40.45
N GLN A 399 -6.91 -41.71 -40.72
CA GLN A 399 -7.36 -42.90 -41.45
C GLN A 399 -6.73 -42.85 -42.84
N LYS A 400 -5.94 -43.89 -43.19
CA LYS A 400 -5.43 -44.12 -44.55
C LYS A 400 -6.60 -44.04 -45.53
N ILE A 401 -6.61 -43.02 -46.36
CA ILE A 401 -7.48 -42.91 -47.52
C ILE A 401 -7.13 -44.11 -48.42
N ARG A 402 -8.10 -45.01 -48.63
CA ARG A 402 -8.00 -46.05 -49.65
C ARG A 402 -8.05 -45.37 -51.01
N GLU A 403 -7.03 -45.62 -51.83
CA GLU A 403 -6.97 -45.17 -53.22
C GLU A 403 -8.17 -45.72 -54.01
N PRO A 404 -8.80 -44.91 -54.88
CA PRO A 404 -9.80 -45.41 -55.80
C PRO A 404 -9.14 -46.16 -56.95
N VAL A 405 -9.63 -47.37 -57.19
CA VAL A 405 -9.29 -48.24 -58.33
C VAL A 405 -9.53 -47.48 -59.63
N ARG A 406 -8.46 -47.26 -60.40
CA ARG A 406 -8.54 -46.75 -61.78
C ARG A 406 -8.83 -47.93 -62.72
N ASN A 407 -10.06 -48.00 -63.20
CA ASN A 407 -10.39 -48.77 -64.40
C ASN A 407 -9.80 -48.03 -65.61
N GLY A 408 -8.98 -48.75 -66.38
CA GLY A 408 -8.35 -48.23 -67.58
C GLY A 408 -9.35 -48.04 -68.72
N VAL A 409 -9.13 -46.99 -69.50
CA VAL A 409 -9.40 -47.00 -70.93
C VAL A 409 -8.22 -46.30 -71.60
N ASP A 410 -7.54 -47.07 -72.43
CA ASP A 410 -6.47 -46.67 -73.34
C ASP A 410 -7.08 -46.14 -74.63
N LEU A 411 -6.76 -44.90 -75.03
CA LEU A 411 -6.93 -44.40 -76.39
C LEU A 411 -5.91 -43.27 -76.68
N GLY A 412 -4.76 -43.68 -77.21
CA GLY A 412 -4.18 -43.19 -78.47
C GLY A 412 -4.02 -41.68 -78.73
N GLY A 413 -2.76 -41.27 -78.90
CA GLY A 413 -2.33 -40.67 -80.18
C GLY A 413 -2.13 -39.14 -80.27
N LEU A 414 -0.92 -38.80 -80.73
CA LEU A 414 -0.57 -37.70 -81.65
C LEU A 414 -0.37 -36.27 -81.09
N ALA A 415 0.89 -36.00 -80.74
CA ALA A 415 1.85 -35.04 -81.33
C ALA A 415 1.43 -33.65 -81.89
N PHE A 416 2.39 -32.72 -81.71
CA PHE A 416 2.62 -31.38 -82.30
C PHE A 416 1.76 -30.25 -81.71
N GLN A 417 2.27 -29.07 -81.32
CA GLN A 417 3.51 -28.34 -81.64
C GLN A 417 3.88 -27.42 -80.47
#